data_AF-A0A921P3Y5-F1
#
_entry.id   AF-A0A921P3Y5-F1
#
_cell.length_a   1.000
_cell.length_b   1.000
_cell.length_c   1.000
_cell.angle_alpha   90.00
_cell.angle_beta   90.00
_cell.angle_gamma   90.00
#
_symmetry.space_group_name_H-M   'P 1'
#
loop_
_entity.id
_entity.type
_entity.pdbx_description
1 polymer ?
#
loop_
_entity_poly.entity_id
_entity_poly.type
_entity_poly.pdbx_seq_one_letter_code
_entity_poly.pdbx_strand_id
1 'polypeptide(L)'
;MRAPEKRNPGWRAGASGTFASGQRFHVDHASAEPLLQRLEGVQKSGNGWRAKCPACGGRSRKLSIAEREGRVLLHCFGGCKAIEVLEAVGLGWADIMPPRHWPESPEERRQARRAIREAGWASALSVLSMEATIVHIAAAKLLRDEPLDWNDYCRLVKAEERIGNARAALVEDRR
;
A
#
# COMPACT_ATOMS: atom_id res chain seq x y z
N MET A 1 -30.49 24.26 -18.39
CA MET A 1 -29.18 23.87 -18.93
C MET A 1 -28.56 22.87 -17.97
N ARG A 2 -28.67 21.56 -18.27
CA ARG A 2 -28.18 20.45 -17.43
C ARG A 2 -26.83 19.98 -17.97
N ALA A 3 -25.84 19.83 -17.09
CA ALA A 3 -24.51 19.31 -17.43
C ALA A 3 -24.57 17.84 -17.85
N PRO A 4 -23.69 17.37 -18.76
CA PRO A 4 -23.71 15.98 -19.22
C PRO A 4 -23.02 15.04 -18.22
N GLU A 5 -23.70 13.92 -18.01
CA GLU A 5 -23.35 12.77 -17.19
C GLU A 5 -22.10 12.05 -17.72
N LYS A 6 -21.04 11.98 -16.89
CA LYS A 6 -19.80 11.30 -17.29
C LYS A 6 -19.99 9.78 -17.13
N ARG A 7 -20.27 9.11 -18.25
CA ARG A 7 -20.28 7.64 -18.39
C ARG A 7 -18.95 7.07 -17.90
N ASN A 8 -19.03 6.22 -16.89
CA ASN A 8 -17.93 5.41 -16.39
C ASN A 8 -17.55 4.37 -17.47
N PRO A 9 -16.31 4.31 -17.98
CA PRO A 9 -15.95 3.32 -18.98
C PRO A 9 -15.82 1.96 -18.29
N GLY A 10 -16.86 1.15 -18.46
CA GLY A 10 -16.89 -0.25 -18.06
C GLY A 10 -15.68 -1.00 -18.62
N TRP A 11 -14.98 -1.66 -17.71
CA TRP A 11 -13.92 -2.61 -18.03
C TRP A 11 -14.48 -3.65 -19.00
N ARG A 12 -13.95 -3.66 -20.23
CA ARG A 12 -14.32 -4.65 -21.25
C ARG A 12 -13.68 -5.98 -20.86
N ALA A 13 -14.51 -6.92 -20.45
CA ALA A 13 -14.17 -8.34 -20.43
C ALA A 13 -13.92 -8.80 -21.88
N GLY A 14 -12.75 -9.36 -22.15
CA GLY A 14 -12.39 -9.84 -23.48
C GLY A 14 -10.96 -10.34 -23.57
N ALA A 15 -10.71 -11.54 -23.05
CA ALA A 15 -9.63 -12.41 -23.52
C ALA A 15 -10.12 -13.86 -23.38
N SER A 16 -10.77 -14.31 -24.44
CA SER A 16 -11.14 -15.70 -24.69
C SER A 16 -9.88 -16.52 -24.94
N GLY A 17 -9.37 -17.17 -23.89
CA GLY A 17 -8.44 -18.29 -23.97
C GLY A 17 -9.10 -19.51 -23.35
N THR A 18 -9.53 -20.46 -24.17
CA THR A 18 -9.97 -21.78 -23.73
C THR A 18 -8.77 -22.55 -23.18
N PHE A 19 -8.67 -22.66 -21.86
CA PHE A 19 -7.82 -23.63 -21.18
C PHE A 19 -8.69 -24.52 -20.29
N ALA A 20 -8.39 -25.81 -20.34
CA ALA A 20 -9.14 -26.90 -19.73
C ALA A 20 -9.23 -26.77 -18.19
N SER A 21 -10.31 -27.34 -17.66
CA SER A 21 -10.68 -27.50 -16.25
C SER A 21 -9.56 -27.36 -15.21
N GLY A 22 -9.64 -26.32 -14.38
CA GLY A 22 -8.82 -26.16 -13.18
C GLY A 22 -9.50 -25.18 -12.23
N GLN A 23 -9.71 -25.57 -10.99
CA GLN A 23 -10.43 -24.81 -9.97
C GLN A 23 -9.94 -23.36 -9.89
N ARG A 24 -10.87 -22.40 -10.02
CA ARG A 24 -10.59 -20.99 -9.66
C ARG A 24 -10.46 -20.93 -8.14
N PHE A 25 -9.28 -20.55 -7.66
CA PHE A 25 -9.04 -20.35 -6.24
C PHE A 25 -9.63 -18.99 -5.85
N HIS A 26 -10.87 -18.98 -5.35
CA HIS A 26 -11.39 -17.82 -4.65
C HIS A 26 -10.86 -17.84 -3.22
N VAL A 27 -10.00 -16.89 -2.90
CA VAL A 27 -9.39 -16.74 -1.58
C VAL A 27 -10.04 -15.59 -0.83
N ASP A 28 -10.62 -15.88 0.33
CA ASP A 28 -11.28 -14.88 1.19
C ASP A 28 -10.26 -13.98 1.94
N HIS A 29 -8.98 -14.36 1.91
CA HIS A 29 -7.83 -13.67 2.52
C HIS A 29 -6.60 -13.79 1.61
N ALA A 30 -5.59 -12.93 1.76
CA ALA A 30 -4.37 -13.08 0.97
C ALA A 30 -3.67 -14.41 1.29
N SER A 31 -3.45 -15.23 0.28
CA SER A 31 -2.80 -16.54 0.42
C SER A 31 -1.86 -16.80 -0.75
N ALA A 32 -0.64 -17.20 -0.42
CA ALA A 32 0.37 -17.63 -1.37
C ALA A 32 0.15 -19.10 -1.80
N GLU A 33 -0.73 -19.84 -1.13
CA GLU A 33 -0.96 -21.27 -1.37
C GLU A 33 -1.26 -21.60 -2.85
N PRO A 34 -2.18 -20.88 -3.55
CA PRO A 34 -2.46 -21.18 -4.97
C PRO A 34 -1.23 -21.01 -5.87
N LEU A 35 -0.35 -20.10 -5.52
CA LEU A 35 0.91 -19.85 -6.22
C LEU A 35 1.95 -20.92 -5.89
N LEU A 36 2.13 -21.26 -4.61
CA LEU A 36 3.10 -22.26 -4.17
C LEU A 36 2.84 -23.64 -4.80
N GLN A 37 1.58 -24.03 -4.95
CA GLN A 37 1.17 -25.29 -5.58
C GLN A 37 1.55 -25.39 -7.07
N ARG A 38 1.81 -24.28 -7.74
CA ARG A 38 2.13 -24.22 -9.17
C ARG A 38 3.60 -23.91 -9.46
N LEU A 39 4.41 -23.72 -8.42
CA LEU A 39 5.82 -23.37 -8.54
C LEU A 39 6.72 -24.57 -8.34
N GLU A 40 7.84 -24.59 -9.07
CA GLU A 40 8.86 -25.61 -8.92
C GLU A 40 9.93 -25.24 -7.90
N GLY A 41 10.43 -26.27 -7.19
CA GLY A 41 11.57 -26.14 -6.29
C GLY A 41 11.29 -25.23 -5.09
N VAL A 42 10.04 -25.17 -4.64
CA VAL A 42 9.62 -24.41 -3.46
C VAL A 42 10.38 -24.90 -2.22
N GLN A 43 10.94 -23.97 -1.46
CA GLN A 43 11.66 -24.23 -0.22
C GLN A 43 11.33 -23.13 0.79
N LYS A 44 11.05 -23.50 2.04
CA LYS A 44 10.89 -22.53 3.14
C LYS A 44 12.19 -21.73 3.36
N SER A 45 12.05 -20.44 3.60
CA SER A 45 13.16 -19.53 3.89
C SER A 45 12.67 -18.39 4.79
N GLY A 46 13.09 -18.41 6.06
CA GLY A 46 12.59 -17.49 7.09
C GLY A 46 11.06 -17.57 7.20
N ASN A 47 10.41 -16.40 7.20
CA ASN A 47 8.94 -16.28 7.24
C ASN A 47 8.27 -16.43 5.86
N GLY A 48 8.97 -16.94 4.86
CA GLY A 48 8.47 -17.06 3.50
C GLY A 48 9.01 -18.27 2.75
N TRP A 49 9.05 -18.17 1.43
CA TRP A 49 9.47 -19.23 0.53
C TRP A 49 10.37 -18.71 -0.59
N ARG A 50 11.22 -19.60 -1.07
CA ARG A 50 12.04 -19.42 -2.27
C ARG A 50 11.66 -20.47 -3.30
N ALA A 51 11.50 -20.05 -4.54
CA ALA A 51 11.12 -20.93 -5.65
C ALA A 51 11.89 -20.57 -6.94
N LYS A 52 11.90 -21.47 -7.92
CA LYS A 52 12.36 -21.11 -9.26
C LYS A 52 11.37 -20.13 -9.89
N CYS A 53 11.88 -19.13 -10.59
CA CYS A 53 11.01 -18.17 -11.27
C CYS A 53 10.58 -18.74 -12.64
N PRO A 54 9.28 -18.97 -12.88
CA PRO A 54 8.78 -19.49 -14.15
C PRO A 54 8.94 -18.47 -15.28
N ALA A 55 8.83 -17.16 -14.99
CA ALA A 55 8.88 -16.10 -16.00
C ALA A 55 10.27 -15.91 -16.65
N CYS A 56 11.37 -16.08 -15.90
CA CYS A 56 12.73 -15.99 -16.46
C CYS A 56 13.40 -17.36 -16.70
N GLY A 57 12.70 -18.48 -16.47
CA GLY A 57 13.24 -19.83 -16.64
C GLY A 57 14.53 -20.11 -15.83
N GLY A 58 14.71 -19.40 -14.71
CA GLY A 58 15.97 -19.43 -13.97
C GLY A 58 16.19 -20.80 -13.29
N ARG A 59 17.39 -21.38 -13.45
CA ARG A 59 17.75 -22.66 -12.78
C ARG A 59 17.81 -22.55 -11.25
N SER A 60 18.11 -21.35 -10.72
CA SER A 60 18.19 -21.08 -9.28
C SER A 60 16.89 -20.51 -8.71
N ARG A 61 16.72 -20.62 -7.39
CA ARG A 61 15.53 -20.14 -6.66
C ARG A 61 15.51 -18.61 -6.50
N LYS A 62 15.31 -17.89 -7.61
CA LYS A 62 15.35 -16.42 -7.68
C LYS A 62 14.04 -15.75 -7.23
N LEU A 63 12.95 -16.51 -7.09
CA LEU A 63 11.67 -15.98 -6.65
C LEU A 63 11.58 -16.05 -5.12
N SER A 64 11.25 -14.94 -4.50
CA SER A 64 10.94 -14.80 -3.08
C SER A 64 9.45 -14.52 -2.90
N ILE A 65 8.82 -15.24 -1.97
CA ILE A 65 7.40 -15.16 -1.68
C ILE A 65 7.21 -15.02 -0.18
N ALA A 66 6.36 -14.12 0.27
CA ALA A 66 6.02 -13.97 1.68
C ALA A 66 4.58 -13.53 1.85
N GLU A 67 3.95 -13.94 2.95
CA GLU A 67 2.67 -13.42 3.39
C GLU A 67 2.91 -12.44 4.54
N ARG A 68 2.38 -11.22 4.42
CA ARG A 68 2.54 -10.19 5.45
C ARG A 68 1.36 -9.22 5.42
N GLU A 69 0.81 -8.93 6.59
CA GLU A 69 -0.23 -7.90 6.78
C GLU A 69 -1.42 -8.06 5.80
N GLY A 70 -1.86 -9.30 5.58
CA GLY A 70 -2.96 -9.60 4.66
C GLY A 70 -2.62 -9.38 3.19
N ARG A 71 -1.35 -9.49 2.80
CA ARG A 71 -0.88 -9.38 1.41
C ARG A 71 0.13 -10.47 1.08
N VAL A 72 0.13 -10.91 -0.19
CA VAL A 72 1.20 -11.75 -0.75
C VAL A 72 2.23 -10.86 -1.43
N LEU A 73 3.48 -10.95 -0.97
CA LEU A 73 4.63 -10.27 -1.55
C LEU A 73 5.35 -11.22 -2.50
N LEU A 74 5.58 -10.77 -3.73
CA LEU A 74 6.40 -11.46 -4.72
C LEU A 74 7.57 -10.59 -5.13
N HIS A 75 8.77 -11.16 -5.15
CA HIS A 75 9.94 -10.51 -5.70
C HIS A 75 10.83 -11.50 -6.44
N CYS A 76 11.08 -11.24 -7.72
CA CYS A 76 12.05 -11.99 -8.51
C CYS A 76 13.38 -11.22 -8.56
N PHE A 77 14.43 -11.80 -7.98
CA PHE A 77 15.80 -11.24 -8.05
C PHE A 77 16.41 -11.33 -9.47
N GLY A 78 15.69 -11.90 -10.43
CA GLY A 78 16.03 -11.86 -11.86
C GLY A 78 15.43 -10.67 -12.62
N GLY A 79 14.61 -9.82 -11.98
CA GLY A 79 14.03 -8.62 -12.58
C GLY A 79 12.63 -8.77 -13.19
N CYS A 80 12.01 -9.95 -13.09
CA CYS A 80 10.63 -10.15 -13.56
C CYS A 80 9.63 -9.34 -12.73
N LYS A 81 8.59 -8.84 -13.39
CA LYS A 81 7.45 -8.25 -12.68
C LYS A 81 6.65 -9.36 -12.01
N ALA A 82 6.02 -9.05 -10.88
CA ALA A 82 5.19 -10.02 -10.16
C ALA A 82 4.04 -10.56 -11.03
N ILE A 83 3.43 -9.72 -11.88
CA ILE A 83 2.36 -10.16 -12.79
C ILE A 83 2.84 -11.19 -13.81
N GLU A 84 4.05 -11.03 -14.36
CA GLU A 84 4.64 -11.99 -15.31
C GLU A 84 4.85 -13.37 -14.64
N VAL A 85 5.21 -13.38 -13.36
CA VAL A 85 5.36 -14.60 -12.57
C VAL A 85 4.01 -15.31 -12.38
N LEU A 86 2.96 -14.55 -12.07
CA LEU A 86 1.60 -15.10 -11.88
C LEU A 86 1.05 -15.64 -13.20
N GLU A 87 1.15 -14.86 -14.28
CA GLU A 87 0.66 -15.25 -15.60
C GLU A 87 1.38 -16.50 -16.13
N ALA A 88 2.68 -16.65 -15.86
CA ALA A 88 3.45 -17.83 -16.25
C ALA A 88 2.96 -19.13 -15.58
N VAL A 89 2.22 -19.03 -14.47
CA VAL A 89 1.58 -20.17 -13.80
C VAL A 89 0.04 -20.17 -13.97
N GLY A 90 -0.48 -19.34 -14.87
CA GLY A 90 -1.92 -19.24 -15.14
C GLY A 90 -2.73 -18.63 -13.99
N LEU A 91 -2.09 -17.80 -13.15
CA LEU A 91 -2.74 -17.05 -12.07
C LEU A 91 -2.79 -15.55 -12.40
N GLY A 92 -3.75 -14.86 -11.80
CA GLY A 92 -3.78 -13.41 -11.70
C GLY A 92 -3.73 -12.94 -10.24
N TRP A 93 -3.74 -11.63 -10.05
CA TRP A 93 -3.80 -11.05 -8.69
C TRP A 93 -5.03 -11.47 -7.91
N ALA A 94 -6.16 -11.71 -8.59
CA ALA A 94 -7.42 -12.11 -7.96
C ALA A 94 -7.36 -13.51 -7.32
N ASP A 95 -6.41 -14.34 -7.71
CA ASP A 95 -6.26 -15.70 -7.19
C ASP A 95 -5.39 -15.78 -5.92
N ILE A 96 -4.71 -14.69 -5.56
CA ILE A 96 -3.78 -14.64 -4.40
C ILE A 96 -4.03 -13.47 -3.44
N MET A 97 -4.87 -12.51 -3.85
CA MET A 97 -5.27 -11.37 -3.03
C MET A 97 -6.74 -11.50 -2.63
N PRO A 98 -7.12 -11.00 -1.44
CA PRO A 98 -8.51 -11.02 -1.03
C PRO A 98 -9.36 -10.20 -2.01
N PRO A 99 -10.65 -10.55 -2.18
CA PRO A 99 -11.57 -9.73 -2.94
C PRO A 99 -11.55 -8.30 -2.40
N ARG A 100 -11.54 -7.32 -3.29
CA ARG A 100 -11.72 -5.92 -2.91
C ARG A 100 -13.13 -5.79 -2.31
N HIS A 101 -13.24 -5.79 -0.99
CA HIS A 101 -14.48 -5.47 -0.33
C HIS A 101 -14.79 -3.99 -0.61
N TRP A 102 -15.79 -3.75 -1.46
CA TRP A 102 -16.40 -2.43 -1.54
C TRP A 102 -17.46 -2.38 -0.43
N PRO A 103 -17.49 -1.33 0.41
CA PRO A 103 -18.51 -1.22 1.44
C PRO A 103 -19.92 -1.21 0.80
N GLU A 104 -20.69 -2.26 1.07
CA GLU A 104 -21.97 -2.54 0.45
C GLU A 104 -23.08 -1.76 1.17
N SER A 105 -22.96 -1.61 2.49
CA SER A 105 -23.94 -0.89 3.31
C SER A 105 -23.59 0.60 3.52
N PRO A 106 -24.59 1.47 3.76
CA PRO A 106 -24.34 2.84 4.21
C PRO A 106 -23.52 2.91 5.51
N GLU A 107 -23.64 1.92 6.39
CA GLU A 107 -22.91 1.84 7.66
C GLU A 107 -21.43 1.54 7.44
N GLU A 108 -21.10 0.55 6.62
CA GLU A 108 -19.73 0.23 6.23
C GLU A 108 -19.06 1.41 5.53
N ARG A 109 -19.80 2.12 4.65
CA ARG A 109 -19.28 3.35 4.02
C ARG A 109 -18.95 4.43 5.04
N ARG A 110 -19.78 4.61 6.08
CA ARG A 110 -19.52 5.56 7.17
C ARG A 110 -18.31 5.13 8.00
N GLN A 111 -18.21 3.85 8.36
CA GLN A 111 -17.09 3.29 9.11
C GLN A 111 -15.77 3.42 8.33
N ALA A 112 -15.75 3.07 7.05
CA ALA A 112 -14.57 3.21 6.19
C ALA A 112 -14.11 4.68 6.07
N ARG A 113 -15.05 5.61 5.85
CA ARG A 113 -14.75 7.06 5.85
C ARG A 113 -14.17 7.53 7.18
N ARG A 114 -14.77 7.09 8.29
CA ARG A 114 -14.29 7.39 9.63
C ARG A 114 -12.87 6.86 9.85
N ALA A 115 -12.60 5.62 9.47
CA ALA A 115 -11.28 5.01 9.61
C ALA A 115 -10.20 5.75 8.80
N ILE A 116 -10.51 6.14 7.55
CA ILE A 116 -9.60 6.94 6.72
C ILE A 116 -9.30 8.29 7.38
N ARG A 117 -10.34 8.97 7.87
CA ARG A 117 -10.20 10.25 8.58
C ARG A 117 -9.34 10.11 9.84
N GLU A 118 -9.64 9.13 10.69
CA GLU A 118 -8.91 8.89 11.93
C GLU A 118 -7.44 8.52 11.67
N ALA A 119 -7.15 7.77 10.60
CA ALA A 119 -5.78 7.52 10.16
C ALA A 119 -5.07 8.80 9.68
N GLY A 120 -5.80 9.68 8.98
CA GLY A 120 -5.30 11.02 8.61
C GLY A 120 -4.98 11.87 9.84
N TRP A 121 -5.86 11.86 10.85
CA TRP A 121 -5.65 12.57 12.10
C TRP A 121 -4.45 12.05 12.89
N ALA A 122 -4.29 10.73 13.01
CA ALA A 122 -3.14 10.13 13.69
C ALA A 122 -1.82 10.60 13.06
N SER A 123 -1.77 10.65 11.72
CA SER A 123 -0.62 11.14 10.97
C SER A 123 -0.37 12.63 11.21
N ALA A 124 -1.41 13.47 11.16
CA ALA A 124 -1.32 14.91 11.43
C ALA A 124 -0.87 15.21 12.86
N LEU A 125 -1.41 14.50 13.86
CA LEU A 125 -1.01 14.65 15.26
C LEU A 125 0.45 14.25 15.49
N SER A 126 0.95 13.21 14.83
CA SER A 126 2.37 12.83 14.89
C SER A 126 3.28 13.94 14.35
N VAL A 127 2.91 14.56 13.23
CA VAL A 127 3.64 15.72 12.68
C VAL A 127 3.62 16.89 13.66
N LEU A 128 2.43 17.25 14.17
CA LEU A 128 2.31 18.36 15.14
C LEU A 128 3.17 18.13 16.38
N SER A 129 3.20 16.90 16.93
CA SER A 129 4.03 16.58 18.10
C SER A 129 5.52 16.79 17.84
N MET A 130 6.01 16.37 16.68
CA MET A 130 7.44 16.51 16.33
C MET A 130 7.78 17.98 16.10
N GLU A 131 7.01 18.66 15.26
CA GLU A 131 7.33 20.02 14.84
C GLU A 131 7.11 21.04 15.99
N ALA A 132 6.15 20.78 16.90
CA ALA A 132 6.02 21.57 18.13
C ALA A 132 7.28 21.50 19.01
N THR A 133 7.99 20.38 19.01
CA THR A 133 9.26 20.25 19.73
C THR A 133 10.34 21.14 19.12
N ILE A 134 10.41 21.23 17.79
CA ILE A 134 11.33 22.15 17.10
C ILE A 134 11.02 23.60 17.45
N VAL A 135 9.75 23.99 17.40
CA VAL A 135 9.30 25.33 17.79
C VAL A 135 9.64 25.62 19.25
N HIS A 136 9.43 24.66 20.14
CA HIS A 136 9.73 24.80 21.57
C HIS A 136 11.24 25.02 21.83
N ILE A 137 12.11 24.25 21.17
CA ILE A 137 13.57 24.41 21.30
C ILE A 137 14.01 25.79 20.77
N ALA A 138 13.51 26.19 19.60
CA ALA A 138 13.82 27.49 19.02
C ALA A 138 13.38 28.64 19.93
N ALA A 139 12.16 28.56 20.47
CA ALA A 139 11.65 29.52 21.44
C ALA A 139 12.51 29.58 22.72
N ALA A 140 12.95 28.43 23.23
CA ALA A 140 13.80 28.36 24.42
C ALA A 140 15.19 28.98 24.22
N LYS A 141 15.76 28.93 23.01
CA LYS A 141 17.01 29.64 22.68
C LYS A 141 16.78 31.15 22.64
N LEU A 142 15.74 31.59 21.92
CA LEU A 142 15.38 33.00 21.81
C LEU A 142 15.07 33.64 23.17
N LEU A 143 14.38 32.93 24.07
CA LEU A 143 14.10 33.41 25.44
C LEU A 143 15.34 33.56 26.32
N ARG A 144 16.47 32.94 25.95
CA ARG A 144 17.77 33.07 26.61
C ARG A 144 18.69 34.06 25.90
N ASP A 145 18.15 34.86 24.98
CA ASP A 145 18.89 35.76 24.10
C ASP A 145 19.98 35.04 23.26
N GLU A 146 19.82 33.73 23.04
CA GLU A 146 20.70 32.95 22.18
C GLU A 146 20.19 33.02 20.72
N PRO A 147 21.03 33.43 19.76
CA PRO A 147 20.62 33.44 18.36
C PRO A 147 20.42 32.02 17.82
N LEU A 148 19.49 31.88 16.87
CA LEU A 148 19.38 30.67 16.06
C LEU A 148 20.44 30.72 14.96
N ASP A 149 21.20 29.64 14.79
CA ASP A 149 22.07 29.51 13.63
C ASP A 149 21.24 29.22 12.35
N TRP A 150 21.91 29.21 11.21
CA TRP A 150 21.23 29.00 9.92
C TRP A 150 20.51 27.65 9.82
N ASN A 151 21.06 26.58 10.41
CA ASN A 151 20.48 25.26 10.36
C ASN A 151 19.23 25.17 11.24
N ASP A 152 19.29 25.75 12.45
CA ASP A 152 18.16 25.86 13.36
C ASP A 152 17.04 26.72 12.75
N TYR A 153 17.40 27.85 12.13
CA TYR A 153 16.45 28.70 11.41
C TYR A 153 15.75 27.93 10.28
N CYS A 154 16.50 27.21 9.44
CA CYS A 154 15.93 26.40 8.37
C CYS A 154 15.01 25.28 8.89
N ARG A 155 15.31 24.71 10.06
CA ARG A 155 14.45 23.71 10.70
C ARG A 155 13.17 24.33 11.24
N LEU A 156 13.24 25.52 11.84
CA LEU A 156 12.06 26.24 12.31
C LEU A 156 11.11 26.60 11.16
N VAL A 157 11.65 27.09 10.03
CA VAL A 157 10.84 27.39 8.83
C VAL A 157 10.11 26.14 8.32
N LYS A 158 10.80 25.00 8.24
CA LYS A 158 10.18 23.73 7.84
C LYS A 158 9.14 23.24 8.84
N ALA A 159 9.37 23.45 10.14
CA ALA A 159 8.42 23.08 11.18
C ALA A 159 7.12 23.88 11.03
N GLU A 160 7.21 25.19 10.78
CA GLU A 160 6.05 26.06 10.55
C GLU A 160 5.22 25.59 9.35
N GLU A 161 5.86 25.33 8.21
CA GLU A 161 5.20 24.82 7.00
C GLU A 161 4.46 23.50 7.29
N ARG A 162 5.13 22.56 7.96
CA ARG A 162 4.57 21.24 8.28
C ARG A 162 3.42 21.32 9.27
N ILE A 163 3.50 22.23 10.25
CA ILE A 163 2.40 22.50 11.18
C ILE A 163 1.19 23.03 10.40
N GLY A 164 1.39 23.96 9.46
CA GLY A 164 0.34 24.48 8.59
C GLY A 164 -0.38 23.36 7.82
N ASN A 165 0.39 22.50 7.17
CA ASN A 165 -0.13 21.36 6.41
C ASN A 165 -0.88 20.34 7.31
N ALA A 166 -0.31 20.01 8.47
CA ALA A 166 -0.96 19.10 9.42
C ALA A 166 -2.26 19.69 9.99
N ARG A 167 -2.31 21.01 10.23
CA ARG A 167 -3.53 21.70 10.70
C ARG A 167 -4.65 21.63 9.66
N ALA A 168 -4.34 21.80 8.38
CA ALA A 168 -5.33 21.68 7.30
C ALA A 168 -6.02 20.30 7.33
N ALA A 169 -5.26 19.22 7.50
CA ALA A 169 -5.78 17.85 7.60
C ALA A 169 -6.73 17.62 8.80
N LEU A 170 -6.64 18.42 9.86
CA LEU A 170 -7.53 18.36 11.02
C LEU A 170 -8.79 19.22 10.87
N VAL A 171 -8.73 20.29 10.07
CA VAL A 171 -9.79 21.31 9.99
C VAL A 171 -10.63 21.21 8.72
N GLU A 172 -10.02 20.91 7.57
CA GLU A 172 -10.72 20.86 6.28
C GLU A 172 -11.65 19.66 6.15
N ASP A 173 -11.38 18.57 6.88
CA ASP A 173 -12.21 17.36 6.90
C ASP A 173 -13.49 17.50 7.77
N ARG A 174 -13.81 18.72 8.22
CA ARG A 174 -15.04 19.07 8.97
C ARG A 174 -16.15 19.66 8.09
N ARG A 175 -15.92 19.89 6.79
CA ARG A 175 -16.90 20.41 5.81
C ARG A 175 -17.42 19.30 4.91
#